data_AF-A0A1F5H3P5-F1
#
_entry.id   AF-A0A1F5H3P5-F1
#
_cell.length_a   1.000
_cell.length_b   1.000
_cell.length_c   1.000
_cell.angle_alpha   90.00
_cell.angle_beta   90.00
_cell.angle_gamma   90.00
#
_symmetry.space_group_name_H-M   'P 1'
#
loop_
_entity.id
_entity.type
_entity.pdbx_description
1 polymer ?
#
loop_
_entity_poly.entity_id
_entity_poly.type
_entity_poly.pdbx_seq_one_letter_code
_entity_poly.pdbx_strand_id
1 'polypeptide(L)'
;MVQAKAQKLKQLKNRLKELEEVKLKEALAKYGEAYQESGSAWNENAAWELADEEVSVLRAMITEIKNEIRNLEHPAISQLNVEPQTSKAGKKYSNSK
;
A
#
# COMPACT_ATOMS: atom_id res chain seq x y z
N MET A 1 -12.81 -22.49 -17.84
CA MET A 1 -12.58 -22.03 -16.44
C MET A 1 -11.10 -21.82 -16.12
N VAL A 2 -10.22 -22.82 -16.32
CA VAL A 2 -8.76 -22.70 -16.00
C VAL A 2 -8.03 -21.68 -16.89
N GLN A 3 -8.33 -21.63 -18.19
CA GLN A 3 -7.72 -20.66 -19.12
C GLN A 3 -8.07 -19.20 -18.77
N ALA A 4 -9.30 -18.93 -18.29
CA ALA A 4 -9.72 -17.58 -17.88
C ALA A 4 -8.94 -17.09 -16.65
N LYS A 5 -8.65 -17.99 -15.68
CA LYS A 5 -7.81 -17.66 -14.52
C LYS A 5 -6.38 -17.32 -14.94
N ALA A 6 -5.79 -18.09 -15.85
CA ALA A 6 -4.43 -17.84 -16.34
C ALA A 6 -4.31 -16.51 -17.09
N GLN A 7 -5.31 -16.16 -17.92
CA GLN A 7 -5.34 -14.85 -18.61
C GLN A 7 -5.48 -13.70 -17.62
N LYS A 8 -6.36 -13.82 -16.61
CA LYS A 8 -6.51 -12.81 -15.56
C LYS A 8 -5.21 -12.61 -14.76
N LEU A 9 -4.54 -13.71 -14.40
CA LEU A 9 -3.24 -13.68 -13.72
C LEU A 9 -2.17 -12.95 -14.54
N LYS A 10 -2.11 -13.22 -15.85
CA LYS A 10 -1.20 -12.52 -16.76
C LYS A 10 -1.50 -11.02 -16.82
N GLN A 11 -2.77 -10.63 -16.91
CA GLN A 11 -3.18 -9.24 -16.92
C GLN A 11 -2.81 -8.52 -15.61
N LEU A 12 -3.09 -9.14 -14.47
CA LEU A 12 -2.75 -8.57 -13.16
C LEU A 12 -1.24 -8.43 -12.98
N LYS A 13 -0.44 -9.42 -13.39
CA LYS A 13 1.03 -9.34 -13.34
C LYS A 13 1.58 -8.24 -14.24
N ASN A 14 1.02 -8.07 -15.44
CA ASN A 14 1.43 -6.98 -16.33
C ASN A 14 1.08 -5.60 -15.74
N ARG A 15 -0.12 -5.46 -15.18
CA ARG A 15 -0.56 -4.22 -14.53
C ARG A 15 0.25 -3.92 -13.27
N LEU A 16 0.59 -4.95 -12.49
CA LEU A 16 1.48 -4.82 -11.34
C LEU A 16 2.85 -4.28 -11.78
N LYS A 17 3.42 -4.87 -12.83
CA LYS A 17 4.70 -4.43 -13.39
C LYS A 17 4.66 -2.98 -13.86
N GLU A 18 3.61 -2.57 -14.57
CA GLU A 18 3.42 -1.18 -15.01
C GLU A 18 3.35 -0.22 -13.81
N LEU A 19 2.57 -0.56 -12.78
CA LEU A 19 2.44 0.26 -11.59
C LEU A 19 3.76 0.37 -10.81
N GLU A 20 4.50 -0.72 -10.67
CA GLU A 20 5.77 -0.74 -9.91
C GLU A 20 6.94 -0.13 -10.68
N GLU A 21 7.09 -0.47 -11.96
CA GLU A 21 8.27 -0.11 -12.73
C GLU A 21 8.15 1.24 -13.43
N VAL A 22 6.94 1.69 -13.72
CA VAL A 22 6.70 2.97 -14.41
C VAL A 22 6.11 3.95 -13.42
N LYS A 23 4.85 3.76 -13.01
CA LYS A 23 4.11 4.81 -12.29
C LYS A 23 4.70 5.12 -10.92
N LEU A 24 5.02 4.09 -10.14
CA LEU A 24 5.60 4.30 -8.81
C LEU A 24 7.00 4.91 -8.90
N LYS A 25 7.82 4.51 -9.87
CA LYS A 25 9.14 5.12 -10.07
C LYS A 25 9.04 6.58 -10.50
N GLU A 26 8.12 6.90 -11.39
CA GLU A 26 7.86 8.29 -11.82
C GLU A 26 7.37 9.15 -10.66
N ALA A 27 6.42 8.66 -9.87
CA ALA A 27 5.91 9.38 -8.69
C ALA A 27 7.01 9.58 -7.63
N LEU A 28 7.86 8.57 -7.38
CA LEU A 28 9.01 8.68 -6.49
C LEU A 28 10.07 9.66 -7.01
N ALA A 29 10.27 9.73 -8.33
CA ALA A 29 11.17 10.71 -8.94
C ALA A 29 10.66 12.14 -8.71
N LYS A 30 9.38 12.40 -9.01
CA LYS A 30 8.75 13.71 -8.74
C LYS A 30 8.78 14.09 -7.27
N TYR A 31 8.52 13.14 -6.38
CA TYR A 31 8.63 13.33 -4.93
C TYR A 31 10.05 13.76 -4.53
N GLY A 32 11.08 13.09 -5.07
CA GLY A 32 12.47 13.41 -4.82
C GLY A 32 12.89 14.77 -5.38
N GLU A 33 12.45 15.10 -6.60
CA GLU A 33 12.69 16.40 -7.24
C GLU A 33 12.04 17.53 -6.46
N ALA A 34 10.75 17.40 -6.11
CA ALA A 34 10.03 18.40 -5.31
C ALA A 34 10.66 18.58 -3.92
N TYR A 35 11.12 17.50 -3.30
CA TYR A 35 11.84 17.58 -2.02
C TYR A 35 13.16 18.36 -2.15
N GLN A 36 13.94 18.08 -3.19
CA GLN A 36 15.22 18.76 -3.44
C GLN A 36 15.04 20.23 -3.79
N GLU A 37 14.07 20.55 -4.65
CA GLU A 37 13.79 21.92 -5.09
C GLU A 37 13.34 22.82 -3.92
N SER A 38 12.56 22.26 -2.99
CA SER A 38 12.01 23.01 -1.86
C SER A 38 13.00 23.28 -0.73
N GLY A 39 14.14 22.58 -0.71
CA GLY A 39 15.12 22.71 0.36
C GLY A 39 14.53 22.43 1.74
N SER A 40 14.49 23.44 2.62
CA SER A 40 13.96 23.32 3.99
C SER A 40 12.44 23.50 4.11
N ALA A 41 11.74 23.93 3.05
CA ALA A 41 10.30 24.20 3.05
C ALA A 41 9.48 23.17 2.24
N TRP A 42 10.02 21.95 2.08
CA TRP A 42 9.37 20.87 1.31
C TRP A 42 7.98 20.51 1.82
N ASN A 43 7.75 20.64 3.12
CA ASN A 43 6.47 20.35 3.76
C ASN A 43 5.37 21.37 3.46
N GLU A 44 5.71 22.51 2.85
CA GLU A 44 4.77 23.53 2.39
C GLU A 44 4.64 23.54 0.86
N ASN A 45 5.43 22.70 0.17
CA ASN A 45 5.37 22.61 -1.29
C ASN A 45 4.22 21.69 -1.72
N ALA A 46 3.20 22.27 -2.34
CA ALA A 46 2.06 21.56 -2.91
C ALA A 46 2.46 20.47 -3.93
N ALA A 47 3.56 20.64 -4.66
CA ALA A 47 4.06 19.62 -5.58
C ALA A 47 4.63 18.40 -4.84
N TRP A 48 5.24 18.61 -3.68
CA TRP A 48 5.73 17.53 -2.82
C TRP A 48 4.57 16.77 -2.19
N GLU A 49 3.58 17.49 -1.64
CA GLU A 49 2.37 16.89 -1.03
C GLU A 49 1.59 16.06 -2.05
N LEU A 50 1.36 16.59 -3.25
CA LEU A 50 0.68 15.87 -4.33
C LEU A 50 1.46 14.60 -4.74
N ALA A 51 2.79 14.68 -4.83
CA ALA A 51 3.61 13.53 -5.17
C ALA A 51 3.60 12.45 -4.06
N ASP A 52 3.58 12.85 -2.78
CA ASP A 52 3.46 11.92 -1.65
C ASP A 52 2.10 11.20 -1.63
N GLU A 53 1.01 11.93 -1.88
CA GLU A 53 -0.32 11.34 -2.04
C GLU A 53 -0.36 10.36 -3.22
N GLU A 54 0.21 10.73 -4.38
CA GLU A 54 0.29 9.86 -5.56
C GLU A 54 1.06 8.58 -5.26
N VAL A 55 2.21 8.66 -4.56
CA VAL A 55 2.97 7.50 -4.11
C VAL A 55 2.15 6.61 -3.18
N SER A 56 1.41 7.20 -2.23
CA SER A 56 0.57 6.48 -1.28
C SER A 56 -0.56 5.71 -1.99
N VAL A 57 -1.25 6.34 -2.93
CA VAL A 57 -2.30 5.70 -3.75
C VAL A 57 -1.73 4.55 -4.58
N LEU A 58 -0.60 4.76 -5.26
CA LEU A 58 0.05 3.73 -6.07
C LEU A 58 0.46 2.51 -5.23
N ARG A 59 1.01 2.73 -4.02
CA ARG A 59 1.35 1.65 -3.08
C ARG A 59 0.12 0.84 -2.63
N ALA A 60 -1.00 1.52 -2.38
CA ALA A 60 -2.26 0.86 -2.03
C ALA A 60 -2.75 -0.02 -3.20
N MET A 61 -2.76 0.51 -4.43
CA MET A 61 -3.15 -0.23 -5.63
C MET A 61 -2.24 -1.44 -5.89
N ILE A 62 -0.92 -1.29 -5.71
CA ILE A 62 0.05 -2.38 -5.84
C ILE A 62 -0.24 -3.49 -4.82
N THR A 63 -0.52 -3.10 -3.57
CA THR A 63 -0.87 -4.05 -2.51
C THR A 63 -2.14 -4.83 -2.85
N GLU A 64 -3.17 -4.16 -3.33
CA GLU A 64 -4.42 -4.79 -3.74
C GLU A 64 -4.20 -5.80 -4.88
N ILE A 65 -3.46 -5.43 -5.93
CA ILE A 65 -3.17 -6.32 -7.05
C ILE A 65 -2.34 -7.53 -6.61
N LYS A 66 -1.35 -7.33 -5.72
CA LYS A 66 -0.57 -8.43 -5.13
C LYS A 66 -1.46 -9.39 -4.35
N ASN A 67 -2.41 -8.86 -3.57
CA ASN A 67 -3.38 -9.67 -2.83
C ASN A 67 -4.30 -10.44 -3.79
N GLU A 68 -4.75 -9.82 -4.88
CA GLU A 68 -5.59 -10.48 -5.88
C GLU A 68 -4.83 -11.61 -6.60
N ILE A 69 -3.59 -11.37 -7.00
CA ILE A 69 -2.70 -12.40 -7.58
C ILE A 69 -2.56 -13.57 -6.60
N ARG A 70 -2.25 -13.29 -5.33
CA ARG A 70 -2.09 -14.31 -4.30
C ARG A 70 -3.37 -15.13 -4.09
N ASN A 71 -4.53 -14.48 -4.05
CA ASN A 71 -5.83 -15.15 -3.91
C ASN A 71 -6.17 -16.02 -5.13
N LEU A 72 -5.73 -15.63 -6.34
CA LEU A 72 -5.92 -16.42 -7.56
C LEU A 72 -4.96 -17.62 -7.67
N GLU A 73 -3.71 -17.47 -7.19
CA GLU A 73 -2.70 -18.53 -7.19
C GLU A 73 -2.91 -19.53 -6.05
N HIS A 74 -3.29 -19.03 -4.87
CA HIS A 74 -3.53 -19.81 -3.65
C HIS A 74 -4.92 -19.52 -3.10
N PRO A 75 -5.99 -20.12 -3.67
CA PRO A 75 -7.37 -19.89 -3.26
C PRO A 75 -7.73 -20.42 -1.85
N ALA A 76 -6.76 -20.76 -1.00
CA ALA A 76 -6.98 -21.23 0.36
C ALA A 76 -5.99 -20.58 1.34
N ILE A 77 -6.53 -20.11 2.47
CA ILE A 77 -5.87 -19.43 3.61
C ILE A 77 -5.73 -17.90 3.48
N SER A 78 -6.83 -17.20 3.18
CA SER A 78 -6.98 -15.76 3.49
C SER A 78 -8.10 -15.49 4.52
N GLN A 79 -8.65 -16.52 5.18
CA GLN A 79 -9.71 -16.41 6.20
C GLN A 79 -9.30 -16.82 7.62
N LEU A 80 -8.00 -16.86 7.93
CA LEU A 80 -7.56 -17.07 9.32
C LEU A 80 -6.66 -15.93 9.78
N ASN A 81 -7.20 -15.19 10.75
CA ASN A 81 -6.48 -14.44 11.77
C ASN A 81 -6.20 -12.94 11.52
N VAL A 82 -7.24 -12.13 11.67
CA VAL A 82 -7.09 -10.87 12.44
C VAL A 82 -8.25 -10.79 13.42
N GLU A 83 -8.13 -11.54 14.52
CA GLU A 83 -8.92 -11.28 15.71
C GLU A 83 -8.49 -9.88 16.23
N PRO A 84 -9.40 -8.92 16.45
CA PRO A 84 -9.03 -7.67 17.10
C PRO A 84 -8.63 -8.00 18.52
N GLN A 85 -7.34 -7.93 18.84
CA GLN A 85 -6.89 -8.02 20.24
C GLN A 85 -7.45 -6.84 21.02
N THR A 86 -8.62 -7.05 21.61
CA THR A 86 -9.14 -6.21 22.68
C THR A 86 -8.32 -6.51 23.93
N SER A 87 -7.17 -5.87 24.08
CA SER A 87 -6.48 -5.83 25.36
C SER A 87 -7.20 -4.85 26.30
N LYS A 88 -8.36 -5.27 26.81
CA LYS A 88 -8.85 -4.77 28.10
C LYS A 88 -8.02 -5.44 29.19
N ALA A 89 -7.01 -4.72 29.68
CA ALA A 89 -6.49 -4.96 31.02
C ALA A 89 -6.61 -3.65 31.79
N GLY A 90 -7.78 -3.45 32.39
CA GLY A 90 -7.92 -2.46 33.45
C GLY A 90 -7.03 -2.85 34.63
N LYS A 91 -6.26 -1.89 35.13
CA LYS A 91 -5.90 -1.89 36.54
C LYS A 91 -6.02 -0.48 37.08
N LYS A 92 -7.19 -0.21 37.67
CA LYS A 92 -7.37 0.90 38.59
C LYS A 92 -6.44 0.67 39.76
N TYR A 93 -5.57 1.62 40.03
CA TYR A 93 -5.02 1.78 41.38
C TYR A 93 -5.73 2.96 42.02
N SER A 94 -6.69 2.64 42.90
CA SER A 94 -7.25 3.55 43.89
C SER A 94 -7.28 2.79 45.23
N ASN A 95 -6.40 3.19 46.14
CA ASN A 95 -6.61 3.42 47.58
C ASN A 95 -5.24 3.70 48.19
N SER A 96 -4.94 4.88 48.76
CA SER A 96 -5.50 5.50 49.96
C SER A 96 -5.25 4.66 51.23
N LYS A 97 -4.12 4.93 51.90
CA LYS A 97 -4.07 5.32 53.32
C LYS A 97 -2.73 5.96 53.64
#